data_AF-A0A3D5IXW3-F1
#
_entry.id   AF-A0A3D5IXW3-F1
#
_cell.length_a   1.000
_cell.length_b   1.000
_cell.length_c   1.000
_cell.angle_alpha   90.00
_cell.angle_beta   90.00
_cell.angle_gamma   90.00
#
_symmetry.space_group_name_H-M   'P 1'
#
loop_
_entity.id
_entity.type
_entity.pdbx_description
1 polymer ?
#
loop_
_entity_poly.entity_id
_entity_poly.type
_entity_poly.pdbx_seq_one_letter_code
_entity_poly.pdbx_strand_id
1 'polypeptide(L)'
;MYMMKYLLLFICTISLQSCIYWGSDDEMMHGSRYTSITQTRQTFESTIERKSARLVSNAGKIYVKDQFLFINEKEEGFHIYNYQDSENPVAISFLKVP
;
A
#
# COMPACT_ATOMS: atom_id res chain seq x y z
N MET A 1 26.27 38.61 -36.91
CA MET A 1 25.23 38.57 -35.85
C MET A 1 24.59 37.18 -35.67
N TYR A 2 24.37 36.40 -36.72
CA TYR A 2 23.81 35.04 -36.61
C TYR A 2 24.79 33.99 -36.06
N MET A 3 26.09 34.08 -36.40
CA MET A 3 27.11 33.11 -35.95
C MET A 3 27.25 33.04 -34.42
N MET A 4 27.18 34.20 -33.74
CA MET A 4 27.23 34.27 -32.27
C MET A 4 25.96 33.70 -31.63
N LYS A 5 24.81 33.81 -32.30
CA LYS A 5 23.54 33.22 -31.84
C LYS A 5 23.54 31.70 -31.96
N TYR A 6 24.09 31.15 -33.05
CA TYR A 6 24.27 29.70 -33.20
C TYR A 6 25.30 29.13 -32.21
N LEU A 7 26.38 29.86 -31.94
CA LEU A 7 27.38 29.47 -30.95
C LEU A 7 26.79 29.40 -29.53
N LEU A 8 25.98 30.40 -29.15
CA LEU A 8 25.32 30.43 -27.83
C LEU A 8 24.27 29.32 -27.69
N LEU A 9 23.58 28.99 -28.78
CA LEU A 9 22.61 27.88 -28.84
C LEU A 9 23.31 26.52 -28.73
N PHE A 10 24.47 26.35 -29.37
CA PHE A 10 25.28 25.14 -29.27
C PHE A 10 25.84 24.91 -27.85
N ILE A 11 26.35 25.96 -27.20
CA ILE A 11 26.84 25.89 -25.81
C ILE A 11 25.70 25.52 -24.85
N CYS A 12 24.49 26.06 -25.07
CA CYS A 12 23.31 25.75 -24.27
C CYS A 12 22.89 24.27 -24.38
N THR A 13 23.03 23.67 -25.57
CA THR A 13 22.75 22.22 -25.75
C THR A 13 23.78 21.32 -25.08
N ILE A 14 25.03 21.76 -24.95
CA ILE A 14 26.09 21.01 -24.25
C ILE A 14 25.88 21.08 -22.73
N SER A 15 25.43 22.22 -22.20
CA SER A 15 25.14 22.37 -20.76
C SER A 15 23.95 21.54 -20.26
N LEU A 16 23.12 20.99 -21.15
CA LEU A 16 22.02 20.09 -20.80
C LEU A 16 22.47 18.62 -20.68
N GLN A 17 23.75 18.31 -20.89
CA GLN A 17 24.32 16.97 -20.73
C GLN A 17 24.70 16.72 -19.26
N SER A 18 23.77 16.85 -18.32
CA SER A 18 24.03 16.67 -16.88
C SER A 18 24.07 15.21 -16.41
N CYS A 19 24.09 14.23 -17.33
CA CYS A 19 24.22 12.82 -16.98
C CYS A 19 25.32 12.17 -17.81
N ILE A 20 26.58 12.31 -17.37
CA ILE A 20 27.62 11.37 -17.76
C ILE A 20 27.64 10.25 -16.71
N TYR A 21 27.00 9.14 -17.05
CA TYR A 21 27.01 7.93 -16.23
C TYR A 21 28.38 7.24 -16.40
N TRP A 22 29.33 7.59 -15.54
CA TRP A 22 30.57 6.85 -15.38
C TRP A 22 30.28 5.67 -14.46
N GLY A 23 29.77 4.59 -15.05
CA GLY A 23 29.32 3.43 -14.30
C GLY A 23 30.44 2.84 -13.44
N SER A 24 30.26 2.93 -12.13
CA SER A 24 30.72 2.00 -11.10
C SER A 24 30.38 2.63 -9.75
N ASP A 25 29.46 2.03 -8.98
CA ASP A 25 29.49 1.97 -7.50
C ASP A 25 28.20 1.44 -6.87
N ASP A 26 27.15 1.17 -7.66
CA ASP A 26 25.90 0.64 -7.12
C ASP A 26 25.47 -0.64 -7.85
N GLU A 27 26.07 -1.79 -7.51
CA GLU A 27 25.26 -3.02 -7.41
C GLU A 27 24.30 -2.85 -6.21
N MET A 28 23.41 -1.87 -6.32
CA MET A 28 22.26 -1.78 -5.43
C MET A 28 21.45 -3.03 -5.78
N MET A 29 21.50 -4.03 -4.90
CA MET A 29 20.66 -5.22 -4.98
C MET A 29 19.21 -4.77 -5.21
N HIS A 30 18.78 -4.71 -6.47
CA HIS A 30 17.43 -4.33 -6.89
C HIS A 30 16.43 -5.47 -6.61
N GLY A 31 16.65 -6.22 -5.53
CA GLY A 31 15.85 -7.34 -5.10
C GLY A 31 15.41 -7.13 -3.66
N SER A 32 14.10 -7.17 -3.44
CA SER A 32 13.56 -7.36 -2.10
C SER A 32 14.22 -8.58 -1.45
N ARG A 33 14.69 -8.47 -0.19
CA ARG A 33 15.13 -9.64 0.61
C ARG A 33 13.98 -10.57 1.00
N TYR A 34 12.75 -10.20 0.66
CA TYR A 34 11.56 -10.97 0.92
C TYR A 34 11.18 -11.81 -0.30
N THR A 35 10.98 -13.11 -0.07
CA THR A 35 10.37 -14.01 -1.05
C THR A 35 8.85 -13.96 -0.90
N SER A 36 8.13 -13.79 -2.01
CA SER A 36 6.66 -13.83 -1.99
C SER A 36 6.16 -15.21 -1.59
N ILE A 37 5.27 -15.27 -0.62
CA ILE A 37 4.48 -16.47 -0.34
C ILE A 37 3.21 -16.37 -1.20
N THR A 38 3.02 -17.33 -2.10
CA THR A 38 1.88 -17.35 -3.02
C THR A 38 0.99 -18.54 -2.74
N GLN A 39 -0.32 -18.34 -2.80
CA GLN A 39 -1.31 -19.41 -2.70
C GLN A 39 -2.48 -19.14 -3.64
N THR A 40 -3.27 -20.18 -3.93
CA THR A 40 -4.48 -19.99 -4.75
C THR A 40 -5.52 -19.18 -3.96
N ARG A 41 -6.38 -18.46 -4.69
CA ARG A 41 -7.50 -17.73 -4.09
C ARG A 41 -8.43 -18.65 -3.29
N GLN A 42 -8.72 -19.85 -3.82
CA GLN A 42 -9.58 -20.82 -3.14
C GLN A 42 -8.98 -21.27 -1.81
N THR A 43 -7.66 -21.53 -1.78
CA THR A 43 -6.96 -21.85 -0.53
C THR A 43 -7.05 -20.70 0.46
N PHE A 44 -6.77 -19.46 0.03
CA PHE A 44 -6.89 -18.28 0.90
C PHE A 44 -8.31 -18.09 1.44
N GLU A 45 -9.32 -18.09 0.57
CA GLU A 45 -10.72 -17.89 0.99
C GLU A 45 -11.19 -18.99 1.96
N SER A 46 -10.67 -20.22 1.85
CA SER A 46 -11.00 -21.31 2.77
C SER A 46 -10.47 -21.08 4.20
N THR A 47 -9.50 -20.19 4.39
CA THR A 47 -8.96 -19.83 5.72
C THR A 47 -9.73 -18.70 6.40
N ILE A 48 -10.60 -18.00 5.67
CA ILE A 48 -11.37 -16.87 6.18
C ILE A 48 -12.57 -17.42 6.95
N GLU A 49 -12.71 -16.99 8.20
CA GLU A 49 -13.75 -17.50 9.10
C GLU A 49 -14.52 -16.34 9.75
N ARG A 50 -15.86 -16.40 9.72
CA ARG A 50 -16.71 -15.48 10.47
C ARG A 50 -16.92 -16.02 11.88
N LYS A 51 -16.50 -15.24 12.88
CA LYS A 51 -16.65 -15.51 14.31
C LYS A 51 -17.64 -14.54 14.94
N SER A 52 -18.07 -14.88 16.16
CA SER A 52 -18.85 -13.96 16.99
C SER A 52 -18.07 -12.67 17.23
N ALA A 53 -18.81 -11.57 17.43
CA ALA A 53 -18.21 -10.31 17.85
C ALA A 53 -17.37 -10.50 19.12
N ARG A 54 -16.26 -9.77 19.20
CA ARG A 54 -15.38 -9.72 20.37
C ARG A 54 -14.89 -8.30 20.58
N LEU A 55 -14.26 -8.05 21.72
CA LEU A 55 -13.65 -6.76 22.02
C LEU A 55 -12.45 -6.51 21.09
N VAL A 56 -12.30 -5.25 20.69
CA VAL A 56 -11.13 -4.76 19.96
C VAL A 56 -9.94 -4.69 20.92
N SER A 57 -8.79 -5.22 20.52
CA SER A 57 -7.58 -5.25 21.34
C SER A 57 -6.48 -4.33 20.81
N ASN A 58 -5.97 -4.61 19.61
CA ASN A 58 -4.88 -3.92 18.91
C ASN A 58 -5.40 -3.31 17.61
N ALA A 59 -6.23 -2.27 17.76
CA ALA A 59 -6.85 -1.58 16.64
C ALA A 59 -5.81 -1.04 15.64
N GLY A 60 -6.03 -1.37 14.37
CA GLY A 60 -5.34 -0.79 13.23
C GLY A 60 -6.19 0.32 12.59
N LYS A 61 -6.35 0.25 11.27
CA LYS A 61 -7.14 1.22 10.51
C LYS A 61 -8.63 0.99 10.67
N ILE A 62 -9.39 2.08 10.57
CA ILE A 62 -10.84 2.12 10.64
C ILE A 62 -11.40 2.55 9.28
N TYR A 63 -12.40 1.83 8.78
CA TYR A 63 -13.07 2.13 7.52
C TYR A 63 -14.58 2.12 7.70
N VAL A 64 -15.26 3.14 7.19
CA VAL A 64 -16.72 3.13 7.06
C VAL A 64 -17.04 2.88 5.59
N LYS A 65 -17.88 1.89 5.33
CA LYS A 65 -18.40 1.62 3.98
C LYS A 65 -19.86 1.22 4.07
N ASP A 66 -20.70 1.92 3.32
CA ASP A 66 -22.15 1.76 3.34
C ASP A 66 -22.68 1.89 4.78
N GLN A 67 -23.27 0.83 5.32
CA GLN A 67 -23.87 0.77 6.65
C GLN A 67 -22.99 0.01 7.64
N PHE A 68 -21.71 -0.15 7.34
CA PHE A 68 -20.77 -0.93 8.14
C PHE A 68 -19.54 -0.14 8.50
N LEU A 69 -19.08 -0.37 9.73
CA LEU A 69 -17.81 0.09 10.26
C LEU A 69 -16.89 -1.12 10.42
N PHE A 70 -15.73 -1.06 9.79
CA PHE A 70 -14.70 -2.08 9.83
C PHE A 70 -13.51 -1.56 10.63
N ILE A 71 -13.12 -2.29 11.67
CA ILE A 71 -11.92 -2.01 12.44
C ILE A 71 -10.94 -3.15 12.21
N ASN A 72 -9.77 -2.85 11.65
CA ASN A 72 -8.72 -3.85 11.50
C ASN A 72 -8.15 -4.23 12.88
N GLU A 73 -7.96 -5.52 13.10
CA GLU A 73 -7.18 -6.09 14.20
C GLU A 73 -5.85 -6.57 13.63
N LYS A 74 -4.73 -6.05 14.15
CA LYS A 74 -3.42 -6.29 13.57
C LYS A 74 -3.13 -7.80 13.49
N GLU A 75 -2.80 -8.29 12.29
CA GLU A 75 -2.44 -9.70 12.03
C GLU A 75 -3.52 -10.73 12.41
N GLU A 76 -4.77 -10.31 12.62
CA GLU A 76 -5.86 -11.21 13.04
C GLU A 76 -7.12 -11.12 12.17
N GLY A 77 -7.47 -9.94 11.66
CA GLY A 77 -8.65 -9.76 10.80
C GLY A 77 -9.40 -8.44 10.97
N PHE A 78 -10.73 -8.49 10.91
CA PHE A 78 -11.61 -7.31 10.93
C PHE A 78 -12.78 -7.46 11.88
N HIS A 79 -12.97 -6.49 12.75
CA HIS A 79 -14.23 -6.32 13.50
C HIS A 79 -15.25 -5.63 12.61
N ILE A 80 -16.48 -6.15 12.56
CA ILE A 80 -17.57 -5.65 11.74
C ILE A 80 -18.66 -5.13 12.66
N TYR A 81 -19.01 -3.86 12.50
CA TYR A 81 -20.07 -3.17 13.22
C TYR A 81 -21.17 -2.71 12.26
N ASN A 82 -22.41 -2.73 12.74
CA ASN A 82 -23.51 -1.98 12.15
C ASN A 82 -23.25 -0.50 12.41
N TYR A 83 -23.27 0.30 11.35
CA TYR A 83 -23.02 1.74 11.37
C TYR A 83 -24.18 2.55 10.78
N GLN A 84 -25.41 2.03 10.85
CA GLN A 84 -26.62 2.77 10.48
C GLN A 84 -26.88 3.98 11.37
N ASP A 85 -26.61 3.80 12.67
CA ASP A 85 -26.57 4.88 13.66
C ASP A 85 -25.09 5.13 13.98
N SER A 86 -24.58 6.28 13.53
CA SER A 86 -23.18 6.66 13.72
C SER A 86 -22.85 6.99 15.18
N GLU A 87 -23.85 7.35 15.99
CA GLU A 87 -23.66 7.63 17.42
C GLU A 87 -23.62 6.34 18.25
N ASN A 88 -24.24 5.27 17.76
CA ASN A 88 -24.32 3.98 18.45
C ASN A 88 -24.00 2.78 17.54
N PRO A 89 -22.74 2.60 17.14
CA PRO A 89 -22.33 1.45 16.34
C PRO A 89 -22.44 0.14 17.11
N VAL A 90 -23.06 -0.87 16.51
CA VAL A 90 -23.32 -2.17 17.16
C VAL A 90 -22.43 -3.26 16.59
N ALA A 91 -21.66 -3.95 17.43
CA ALA A 91 -20.80 -5.04 16.98
C ALA A 91 -21.62 -6.23 16.44
N ILE A 92 -21.34 -6.67 15.21
CA ILE A 92 -22.05 -7.76 14.54
C ILE A 92 -21.21 -9.05 14.59
N SER A 93 -19.96 -8.97 14.16
CA SER A 93 -19.11 -10.16 13.99
C SER A 93 -17.63 -9.81 13.90
N PHE A 94 -16.77 -10.81 14.01
CA PHE A 94 -15.35 -10.71 13.72
C PHE A 94 -15.00 -11.60 12.52
N LEU A 95 -14.44 -11.02 11.46
CA LEU A 95 -13.93 -11.75 10.31
C LEU A 95 -12.44 -12.05 10.52
N LYS A 96 -12.13 -13.30 10.84
CA LYS A 96 -10.74 -13.76 10.97
C LYS A 96 -10.14 -13.91 9.56
N VAL A 97 -9.00 -13.28 9.36
CA VAL A 97 -8.22 -13.34 8.11
C VAL A 97 -6.76 -13.58 8.50
N PRO A 98 -6.07 -14.58 7.92
CA PRO A 98 -4.67 -14.87 8.23
C PRO A 98 -3.71 -13.80 7.69
#